data_AF-A0A067W2K3-F1
#
_entry.id   AF-A0A067W2K3-F1
#
_cell.length_a   1.000
_cell.length_b   1.000
_cell.length_c   1.000
_cell.angle_alpha   90.00
_cell.angle_beta   90.00
_cell.angle_gamma   90.00
#
_symmetry.space_group_name_H-M   'P 1'
#
loop_
_entity.id
_entity.type
_entity.pdbx_description
1 polymer ?
#
loop_
_entity_poly.entity_id
_entity_poly.type
_entity_poly.pdbx_seq_one_letter_code
_entity_poly.pdbx_strand_id
1 'polypeptide(L)'
;MSIVQYGDDSFASKAKVFNNDLIDRDWAMTKFIAAVKSLAQVIDYESNMLESSGVPDYEEINLCKTRGLSDLNKSMADIKRYMNEDIENEVESLLSDLQEKLRRNSELLQIHLGAVNDLSCAMQTAACTKAMDETSDPILLNIGRSK
;
A
#
# COMPACT_ATOMS: atom_id res chain seq x y z
N MET A 1 -63.15 16.37 -34.28
CA MET A 1 -62.69 16.27 -32.88
C MET A 1 -61.22 15.90 -32.92
N SER A 2 -60.31 16.82 -32.56
CA SER A 2 -58.88 16.49 -32.42
C SER A 2 -58.60 16.04 -31.01
N ILE A 3 -58.12 14.82 -30.85
CA ILE A 3 -57.59 14.32 -29.59
C ILE A 3 -56.16 14.85 -29.48
N VAL A 4 -55.96 15.81 -28.59
CA VAL A 4 -54.63 16.25 -28.16
C VAL A 4 -54.10 15.18 -27.21
N GLN A 5 -53.19 14.33 -27.68
CA GLN A 5 -52.36 13.49 -26.82
C GLN A 5 -51.27 14.38 -26.21
N TYR A 6 -51.50 14.83 -24.97
CA TYR A 6 -50.50 15.50 -24.16
C TYR A 6 -50.26 14.64 -22.93
N GLY A 7 -49.03 14.13 -22.79
CA GLY A 7 -48.53 13.60 -21.52
C GLY A 7 -48.25 12.10 -21.51
N ASP A 8 -47.08 11.70 -22.02
CA ASP A 8 -46.38 10.51 -21.51
C ASP A 8 -44.85 10.60 -21.64
N ASP A 9 -44.34 11.48 -22.51
CA ASP A 9 -42.89 11.66 -22.72
C ASP A 9 -42.11 12.08 -21.46
N SER A 10 -42.77 12.73 -20.49
CA SER A 10 -42.13 13.18 -19.24
C SER A 10 -41.82 12.01 -18.29
N PHE A 11 -42.68 10.99 -18.23
CA PHE A 11 -42.52 9.85 -17.35
C PHE A 11 -41.48 8.87 -17.91
N ALA A 12 -41.53 8.61 -19.22
CA ALA A 12 -40.54 7.82 -19.93
C ALA A 12 -39.13 8.46 -19.86
N SER A 13 -39.03 9.78 -19.99
CA SER A 13 -37.75 10.50 -19.87
C SER A 13 -37.18 10.44 -18.46
N LYS A 14 -38.01 10.60 -17.42
CA LYS A 14 -37.56 10.45 -16.02
C LYS A 14 -37.09 9.04 -15.73
N ALA A 15 -37.85 8.01 -16.11
CA ALA A 15 -37.48 6.61 -15.91
C ALA A 15 -36.15 6.25 -16.58
N LYS A 16 -35.90 6.76 -17.79
CA LYS A 16 -34.64 6.55 -18.52
C LYS A 16 -33.44 7.21 -17.82
N VAL A 17 -33.61 8.40 -17.26
CA VAL A 17 -32.56 9.10 -16.50
C VAL A 17 -32.23 8.36 -15.20
N PHE A 18 -33.24 7.94 -14.43
CA PHE A 18 -33.03 7.14 -13.22
C PHE A 18 -32.29 5.83 -13.47
N ASN A 19 -32.60 5.13 -14.56
CA ASN A 19 -31.91 3.88 -14.91
C ASN A 19 -30.45 4.11 -15.29
N ASN A 20 -30.13 5.20 -15.98
CA ASN A 20 -28.74 5.54 -16.32
C ASN A 20 -27.93 5.91 -15.07
N ASP A 21 -28.51 6.68 -14.14
CA ASP A 21 -27.82 7.08 -12.90
C ASP A 21 -27.53 5.87 -12.00
N LEU A 22 -28.42 4.87 -11.96
CA LEU A 22 -28.20 3.61 -11.24
C LEU A 22 -27.07 2.78 -11.86
N ILE A 23 -27.04 2.66 -13.19
CA ILE A 23 -25.98 1.95 -13.92
C ILE A 23 -24.63 2.64 -13.71
N ASP A 24 -24.60 3.98 -13.78
CA ASP A 24 -23.38 4.75 -13.59
C ASP A 24 -22.85 4.64 -12.15
N ARG A 25 -23.75 4.62 -11.15
CA ARG A 25 -23.41 4.35 -9.74
C ARG A 25 -22.80 2.97 -9.58
N ASP A 26 -23.45 1.92 -10.08
CA ASP A 26 -22.98 0.53 -9.93
C ASP A 26 -21.61 0.35 -10.61
N TRP A 27 -21.41 1.01 -11.75
CA TRP A 27 -20.15 1.03 -12.45
C TRP A 27 -19.05 1.77 -11.67
N ALA A 28 -19.35 2.93 -11.09
CA ALA A 28 -18.42 3.68 -10.25
C ALA A 28 -18.01 2.85 -9.02
N MET A 29 -18.97 2.16 -8.38
CA MET A 29 -18.70 1.29 -7.25
C MET A 29 -17.86 0.08 -7.63
N THR A 30 -18.17 -0.57 -8.75
CA THR A 30 -17.38 -1.70 -9.27
C THR A 30 -15.93 -1.30 -9.51
N LYS A 31 -15.68 -0.12 -10.11
CA LYS A 31 -14.34 0.42 -10.32
C LYS A 31 -13.62 0.68 -9.01
N PHE A 32 -14.31 1.28 -8.03
CA PHE A 32 -13.75 1.54 -6.71
C PHE A 32 -13.33 0.25 -6.01
N ILE A 33 -14.21 -0.74 -5.95
CA ILE A 33 -13.92 -2.05 -5.37
C ILE A 33 -12.73 -2.71 -6.07
N ALA A 34 -12.68 -2.67 -7.41
CA ALA A 34 -11.57 -3.23 -8.17
C ALA A 34 -10.24 -2.54 -7.84
N ALA A 35 -10.23 -1.20 -7.73
CA ALA A 35 -9.05 -0.45 -7.37
C ALA A 35 -8.55 -0.77 -5.95
N VAL A 36 -9.47 -0.83 -4.97
CA VAL A 36 -9.13 -1.23 -3.58
C VAL A 36 -8.55 -2.63 -3.54
N LYS A 37 -9.22 -3.61 -4.17
CA LYS A 37 -8.77 -5.01 -4.16
C LYS A 37 -7.44 -5.20 -4.86
N SER A 38 -7.23 -4.55 -6.01
CA SER A 38 -5.96 -4.62 -6.73
C SER A 38 -4.82 -4.06 -5.88
N LEU A 39 -5.04 -2.94 -5.19
CA LEU A 39 -4.01 -2.35 -4.33
C LEU A 39 -3.75 -3.23 -3.10
N ALA A 40 -4.80 -3.75 -2.46
CA ALA A 40 -4.68 -4.67 -1.33
C ALA A 40 -3.87 -5.93 -1.68
N GLN A 41 -4.09 -6.51 -2.87
CA GLN A 41 -3.34 -7.67 -3.34
C GLN A 41 -1.83 -7.39 -3.47
N VAL A 42 -1.45 -6.22 -3.98
CA VAL A 42 -0.03 -5.84 -4.10
C VAL A 42 0.60 -5.67 -2.73
N ILE A 43 -0.12 -5.08 -1.78
CA ILE A 43 0.34 -4.89 -0.39
C ILE A 43 0.47 -6.23 0.34
N ASP A 44 -0.49 -7.13 0.16
CA ASP A 44 -0.45 -8.48 0.73
C ASP A 44 0.73 -9.27 0.13
N TYR A 45 0.95 -9.18 -1.19
CA TYR A 45 2.08 -9.81 -1.85
C TYR A 45 3.41 -9.33 -1.25
N GLU A 46 3.61 -8.02 -1.12
CA GLU A 46 4.82 -7.47 -0.53
C GLU A 46 4.99 -7.90 0.94
N SER A 47 3.91 -7.86 1.73
CA SER A 47 3.95 -8.29 3.14
C SER A 47 4.35 -9.76 3.26
N ASN A 48 3.80 -10.62 2.41
CA ASN A 48 4.17 -12.04 2.35
C ASN A 48 5.62 -12.23 1.94
N MET A 49 6.15 -11.41 1.01
CA MET A 49 7.57 -11.46 0.62
C MET A 49 8.49 -11.03 1.78
N LEU A 50 8.12 -9.98 2.51
CA LEU A 50 8.85 -9.53 3.71
C LEU A 50 8.85 -10.57 4.83
N GLU A 51 7.74 -11.29 5.02
CA GLU A 51 7.62 -12.34 6.04
C GLU A 51 8.35 -13.62 5.66
N SER A 52 8.29 -14.02 4.39
CA SER A 52 8.93 -15.24 3.89
C SER A 52 10.41 -15.09 3.58
N SER A 53 11.01 -13.91 3.84
CA SER A 53 12.40 -13.57 3.45
C SER A 53 12.65 -13.76 1.94
N GLY A 54 11.62 -13.51 1.13
CA GLY A 54 11.74 -13.53 -0.33
C GLY A 54 12.59 -12.38 -0.85
N VAL A 55 12.96 -12.45 -2.14
CA VAL A 55 13.62 -11.35 -2.86
C VAL A 55 12.59 -10.74 -3.83
N PRO A 56 11.75 -9.81 -3.36
CA PRO A 56 10.76 -9.18 -4.23
C PRO A 56 11.42 -8.19 -5.20
N ASP A 57 10.80 -8.05 -6.38
CA ASP A 57 11.06 -6.92 -7.26
C ASP A 57 10.37 -5.67 -6.70
N TYR A 58 11.09 -4.92 -5.86
CA TYR A 58 10.57 -3.71 -5.25
C TYR A 58 10.27 -2.60 -6.28
N GLU A 59 10.90 -2.60 -7.45
CA GLU A 59 10.60 -1.61 -8.49
C GLU A 59 9.22 -1.87 -9.09
N GLU A 60 8.94 -3.14 -9.45
CA GLU A 60 7.62 -3.55 -9.93
C GLU A 60 6.52 -3.34 -8.88
N ILE A 61 6.78 -3.70 -7.61
CA ILE A 61 5.83 -3.52 -6.52
C ILE A 61 5.51 -2.03 -6.31
N ASN A 62 6.53 -1.16 -6.27
CA ASN A 62 6.34 0.28 -6.08
C ASN A 62 5.58 0.92 -7.25
N LEU A 63 5.84 0.46 -8.47
CA LEU A 63 5.12 0.90 -9.66
C LEU A 63 3.63 0.50 -9.57
N CYS A 64 3.36 -0.75 -9.18
CA CYS A 64 2.00 -1.25 -8.97
C CYS A 64 1.27 -0.48 -7.85
N LYS A 65 1.93 -0.21 -6.72
CA LYS A 65 1.38 0.62 -5.63
C LYS A 65 1.03 2.03 -6.11
N THR A 66 1.94 2.67 -6.85
CA THR A 66 1.72 4.03 -7.38
C THR A 66 0.55 4.09 -8.34
N ARG A 67 0.45 3.10 -9.25
CA ARG A 67 -0.69 2.97 -10.17
C ARG A 67 -1.99 2.68 -9.42
N GLY A 68 -1.99 1.73 -8.49
CA GLY A 68 -3.16 1.37 -7.68
C GLY A 68 -3.69 2.54 -6.86
N LEU A 69 -2.81 3.35 -6.26
CA LEU A 69 -3.20 4.58 -5.56
C LEU A 69 -3.79 5.62 -6.52
N SER A 70 -3.22 5.77 -7.72
CA SER A 70 -3.77 6.67 -8.74
C SER A 70 -5.20 6.26 -9.14
N ASP A 71 -5.42 4.96 -9.35
CA ASP A 71 -6.72 4.44 -9.78
C ASP A 71 -7.75 4.43 -8.65
N LEU A 72 -7.32 4.19 -7.41
CA LEU A 72 -8.15 4.38 -6.22
C LEU A 72 -8.60 5.83 -6.09
N ASN A 73 -7.68 6.80 -6.24
CA ASN A 73 -8.02 8.22 -6.15
C ASN A 73 -9.02 8.65 -7.24
N LYS A 74 -8.86 8.15 -8.48
CA LYS A 74 -9.82 8.43 -9.57
C LYS A 74 -11.19 7.83 -9.28
N SER A 75 -11.25 6.54 -8.91
CA SER A 75 -12.52 5.86 -8.63
C SER A 75 -13.23 6.43 -7.41
N MET A 76 -12.49 6.90 -6.39
CA MET A 76 -13.05 7.63 -5.26
C MET A 76 -13.69 8.97 -5.68
N ALA A 77 -13.08 9.68 -6.63
CA ALA A 77 -13.67 10.90 -7.17
C ALA A 77 -14.97 10.62 -7.97
N ASP A 78 -15.03 9.49 -8.66
CA ASP A 78 -16.21 9.03 -9.40
C ASP A 78 -17.35 8.67 -8.44
N ILE A 79 -17.07 7.89 -7.39
CA ILE A 79 -18.11 7.40 -6.47
C ILE A 79 -18.70 8.49 -5.58
N LYS A 80 -17.92 9.54 -5.28
CA LYS A 80 -18.34 10.68 -4.45
C LYS A 80 -19.63 11.34 -4.95
N ARG A 81 -19.94 11.23 -6.24
CA ARG A 81 -21.17 11.79 -6.85
C ARG A 81 -22.43 11.04 -6.46
N TYR A 82 -22.29 9.79 -6.05
CA TYR A 82 -23.39 8.88 -5.75
C TYR A 82 -23.53 8.57 -4.25
N MET A 83 -22.75 9.25 -3.41
CA MET A 83 -22.65 9.01 -1.98
C MET A 83 -24.01 9.06 -1.27
N ASN A 84 -24.29 7.99 -0.55
CA ASN A 84 -25.39 7.85 0.40
C ASN A 84 -24.90 6.96 1.54
N GLU A 85 -25.68 6.87 2.62
CA GLU A 85 -25.28 6.16 3.85
C GLU A 85 -24.83 4.70 3.57
N ASP A 86 -25.52 3.97 2.68
CA ASP A 86 -25.14 2.59 2.33
C ASP A 86 -23.78 2.54 1.62
N ILE A 87 -23.54 3.42 0.65
CA ILE A 87 -22.26 3.48 -0.06
C ILE A 87 -21.14 3.94 0.87
N GLU A 88 -21.40 4.92 1.73
CA GLU A 88 -20.41 5.43 2.69
C GLU A 88 -19.94 4.31 3.61
N ASN A 89 -20.87 3.52 4.16
CA ASN A 89 -20.55 2.38 5.01
C ASN A 89 -19.73 1.31 4.26
N GLU A 90 -20.07 1.01 3.01
CA GLU A 90 -19.33 0.03 2.21
C GLU A 90 -17.93 0.53 1.85
N VAL A 91 -17.80 1.80 1.44
CA VAL A 91 -16.52 2.45 1.16
C VAL A 91 -15.64 2.48 2.41
N GLU A 92 -16.19 2.86 3.56
CA GLU A 92 -15.48 2.89 4.84
C GLU A 92 -14.96 1.51 5.23
N SER A 93 -15.79 0.47 5.09
CA SER A 93 -15.40 -0.91 5.36
C SER A 93 -14.22 -1.36 4.48
N LEU A 94 -14.28 -1.08 3.17
CA LEU A 94 -13.23 -1.43 2.22
C LEU A 94 -11.92 -0.68 2.48
N LEU A 95 -12.00 0.61 2.80
CA LEU A 95 -10.83 1.43 3.11
C LEU A 95 -10.20 1.06 4.46
N SER A 96 -11.01 0.64 5.43
CA SER A 96 -10.52 0.20 6.74
C SER A 96 -9.69 -1.08 6.62
N ASP A 97 -10.14 -2.07 5.84
CA ASP A 97 -9.36 -3.29 5.56
C ASP A 97 -8.04 -2.96 4.85
N LEU A 98 -8.08 -2.10 3.83
CA LEU A 98 -6.89 -1.65 3.12
C LEU A 98 -5.90 -0.93 4.06
N GLN A 99 -6.40 -0.08 4.95
CA GLN A 99 -5.61 0.64 5.93
C GLN A 99 -4.91 -0.33 6.90
N GLU A 100 -5.60 -1.38 7.36
CA GLU A 100 -5.00 -2.40 8.22
C GLU A 100 -3.86 -3.14 7.51
N LYS A 101 -4.07 -3.51 6.24
CA LYS A 101 -3.03 -4.16 5.42
C LYS A 101 -1.80 -3.27 5.23
N LEU A 102 -2.00 -1.99 4.93
CA LEU A 102 -0.92 -1.01 4.84
C LEU A 102 -0.17 -0.86 6.16
N ARG A 103 -0.89 -0.81 7.28
CA ARG A 103 -0.30 -0.73 8.62
C ARG A 103 0.59 -1.93 8.91
N ARG A 104 0.11 -3.15 8.66
CA ARG A 104 0.92 -4.38 8.82
C ARG A 104 2.18 -4.34 7.95
N ASN A 105 2.05 -3.97 6.68
CA ASN A 105 3.19 -3.86 5.77
C ASN A 105 4.26 -2.87 6.28
N SER A 106 3.81 -1.71 6.79
CA SER A 106 4.68 -0.70 7.40
C SER A 106 5.41 -1.22 8.64
N GLU A 107 4.70 -1.95 9.52
CA GLU A 107 5.30 -2.56 10.72
C GLU A 107 6.40 -3.57 10.34
N LEU A 108 6.19 -4.40 9.31
CA LEU A 108 7.22 -5.33 8.81
C LEU A 108 8.46 -4.60 8.28
N LEU A 109 8.26 -3.55 7.48
CA LEU A 109 9.36 -2.74 6.96
C LEU A 109 10.18 -2.09 8.08
N GLN A 110 9.51 -1.61 9.14
CA GLN A 110 10.17 -1.04 10.31
C GLN A 110 11.01 -2.09 11.06
N ILE A 111 10.49 -3.32 11.22
CA ILE A 111 11.23 -4.42 11.84
C ILE A 111 12.51 -4.73 11.04
N HIS A 112 12.38 -4.88 9.72
CA HIS A 112 13.54 -5.15 8.85
C HIS A 112 14.57 -4.03 8.87
N LEU A 113 14.12 -2.77 8.84
CA LEU A 113 15.02 -1.61 8.93
C LEU A 113 15.76 -1.59 10.28
N GLY A 114 15.08 -1.91 11.38
CA GLY A 114 15.69 -2.04 12.70
C GLY A 114 16.79 -3.11 12.72
N ALA A 115 16.50 -4.29 12.19
CA ALA A 115 17.47 -5.38 12.11
C ALA A 115 18.72 -5.03 11.28
N VAL A 116 18.55 -4.33 10.15
CA VAL A 116 19.67 -3.85 9.33
C VAL A 116 20.52 -2.83 10.10
N ASN A 117 19.90 -1.95 10.88
CA ASN A 117 20.62 -0.97 11.69
C ASN A 117 21.42 -1.62 12.83
N ASP A 118 20.83 -2.60 13.51
CA ASP A 118 21.51 -3.38 14.55
C ASP A 118 22.71 -4.15 13.98
N LEU A 119 22.54 -4.76 12.80
CA LEU A 119 23.61 -5.44 12.09
C LEU A 119 24.75 -4.47 11.71
N SER A 120 24.42 -3.28 11.20
CA SER A 120 25.40 -2.24 10.88
C SER A 120 26.21 -1.83 12.11
N CYS A 121 25.54 -1.62 13.26
CA CYS A 121 26.20 -1.30 14.53
C CYS A 121 27.13 -2.43 14.99
N ALA A 122 26.69 -3.69 14.89
CA ALA A 122 27.50 -4.86 15.25
C ALA A 122 28.75 -4.99 14.36
N MET A 123 28.61 -4.78 13.05
CA MET A 123 29.72 -4.80 12.10
C MET A 123 30.74 -3.69 12.38
N GLN A 124 30.28 -2.48 12.66
CA GLN A 124 31.16 -1.37 13.03
C GLN A 124 31.92 -1.65 14.32
N THR A 125 31.24 -2.19 15.33
CA THR A 125 31.87 -2.59 16.60
C THR A 125 32.93 -3.66 16.37
N ALA A 126 32.61 -4.71 15.60
CA ALA A 126 33.55 -5.79 15.28
C ALA A 126 34.78 -5.28 14.49
N ALA A 127 34.57 -4.35 13.55
CA ALA A 127 35.66 -3.73 12.80
C ALA A 127 36.57 -2.89 13.71
N CYS A 128 36.00 -2.11 14.63
CA CYS A 128 36.75 -1.35 15.62
C CYS A 128 37.54 -2.25 16.57
N THR A 129 36.94 -3.34 17.08
CA THR A 129 37.64 -4.28 17.96
C THR A 129 38.79 -4.98 17.24
N LYS A 130 38.62 -5.32 15.96
CA LYS A 130 39.69 -5.94 15.15
C LYS A 130 40.86 -4.97 14.92
N ALA A 131 40.57 -3.69 14.67
CA ALA A 131 41.61 -2.66 14.55
C ALA A 131 42.38 -2.42 15.87
N MET A 132 41.73 -2.58 17.03
CA MET A 132 42.38 -2.46 18.34
C MET A 132 43.21 -3.70 18.71
N ASP A 133 42.81 -4.89 18.26
CA ASP A 133 43.55 -6.15 18.47
C ASP A 133 44.81 -6.22 17.58
N GLU A 134 44.72 -5.76 16.32
CA GLU A 134 45.89 -5.65 15.41
C GLU A 134 46.91 -4.59 15.86
N THR A 135 46.51 -3.62 16.69
CA THR A 135 47.43 -2.60 17.26
C THR A 135 48.09 -3.08 18.57
N SER A 136 47.68 -4.24 19.10
CA SER A 136 48.26 -4.85 20.29
C SER A 136 49.32 -5.88 19.93
N ASP A 137 50.34 -5.47 19.17
CA ASP A 137 51.53 -6.28 18.93
C ASP A 137 52.43 -6.19 20.20
N PRO A 138 52.53 -7.24 21.06
CA PRO A 138 53.25 -7.15 22.34
C PRO A 138 54.77 -7.34 22.20
N ILE A 139 55.30 -7.32 20.97
CA ILE A 139 56.72 -7.61 20.71
C ILE A 139 57.58 -6.33 20.81
N LEU A 140 57.50 -5.63 21.94
CA LEU A 140 58.59 -4.75 22.41
C LEU A 140 58.75 -4.81 23.95
N LEU A 141 58.23 -5.84 24.61
CA LEU A 141 58.66 -6.20 25.95
C LEU A 141 59.64 -7.37 25.84
N ASN A 142 60.93 -7.04 25.99
CA ASN A 142 62.07 -7.94 26.24
C ASN A 142 63.00 -8.24 25.06
N ILE A 143 63.92 -7.31 24.77
CA ILE A 143 65.34 -7.60 24.54
C ILE A 143 66.12 -6.39 25.06
N GLY A 144 66.98 -6.59 26.07
CA GLY A 144 67.90 -5.53 26.52
C GLY A 144 68.30 -5.51 27.99
N ARG A 145 68.00 -6.55 28.79
CA ARG A 145 68.72 -6.78 30.05
C ARG A 145 69.84 -7.79 29.77
N SER A 146 71.02 -7.30 29.46
CA SER A 146 72.26 -8.08 29.54
C SER A 146 73.41 -7.14 29.92
N LYS A 147 74.18 -7.65 30.88
CA LYS A 147 75.23 -7.04 31.71
C LYS A 147 76.17 -6.08 31.01
#